data_AF-A0A5E4PU37-F1
#
_entry.id   AF-A0A5E4PU37-F1
#
_cell.length_a   1.000
_cell.length_b   1.000
_cell.length_c   1.000
_cell.angle_alpha   90.00
_cell.angle_beta   90.00
_cell.angle_gamma   90.00
#
_symmetry.space_group_name_H-M   'P 1'
#
loop_
_entity.id
_entity.type
_entity.pdbx_description
1 polymer ?
#
loop_
_entity_poly.entity_id
_entity_poly.type
_entity_poly.pdbx_seq_one_letter_code
_entity_poly.pdbx_strand_id
1 'polypeptide(L)'
;MSPEVDIIVGAHSHTLLFTGDTPDGSTPVGDYPTVVTQANGHRILVVQASCYTRYLGNIKLYFNDQGKIEHWEGQPIYLGTSIVKDPRIEELLNPWRDILYPISREVLGRSLALLNRSWCFRGECNLGSWVCDAFLEQMLERANGTNWNYAHLCLINAGGVRVPINPGNVTTEALLMAIPFENTVQVYDLKGEHILEALEFSLAVNQNNPTSFYSSRMLQLGDTLFDKKPNMAPNMFSPIENKSFTINYYNNKNFDIDMLSENRENLVILDTDYKIVQNHMRKYGTHFQDIDGRIQIVY
;
A
#
# COMPACT_ATOMS: atom_id res chain seq x y z
N MET A 1 -22.98 20.08 0.35
CA MET A 1 -23.37 19.23 -0.80
C MET A 1 -24.27 20.04 -1.70
N SER A 2 -24.16 19.87 -3.02
CA SER A 2 -25.08 20.53 -3.95
C SER A 2 -26.53 20.11 -3.66
N PRO A 3 -27.51 21.04 -3.68
CA PRO A 3 -28.92 20.71 -3.44
C PRO A 3 -29.54 19.86 -4.56
N GLU A 4 -28.87 19.74 -5.71
CA GLU A 4 -29.38 19.09 -6.92
C GLU A 4 -28.86 17.68 -7.14
N VAL A 5 -27.93 17.19 -6.31
CA VAL A 5 -27.35 15.85 -6.49
C VAL A 5 -28.30 14.81 -5.92
N ASP A 6 -28.81 13.90 -6.76
CA ASP A 6 -29.68 12.79 -6.32
C ASP A 6 -28.90 11.49 -6.05
N ILE A 7 -27.72 11.31 -6.66
CA ILE A 7 -26.85 10.14 -6.47
C ILE A 7 -25.35 10.49 -6.50
N ILE A 8 -24.57 9.84 -5.65
CA ILE A 8 -23.11 9.89 -5.61
C ILE A 8 -22.57 8.49 -5.87
N VAL A 9 -21.83 8.34 -6.96
CA VAL A 9 -21.06 7.12 -7.26
C VAL A 9 -19.64 7.31 -6.73
N GLY A 10 -19.36 6.74 -5.56
CA GLY A 10 -18.11 6.87 -4.84
C GLY A 10 -16.99 5.93 -5.34
N ALA A 11 -15.76 6.21 -4.92
CA ALA A 11 -14.57 5.41 -5.21
C ALA A 11 -13.46 5.71 -4.17
N HIS A 12 -12.21 5.37 -4.49
CA HIS A 12 -10.99 5.67 -3.72
C HIS A 12 -10.85 4.92 -2.38
N SER A 13 -11.84 4.98 -1.49
CA SER A 13 -11.81 4.36 -0.16
C SER A 13 -11.93 2.83 -0.13
N HIS A 14 -12.14 2.21 -1.30
CA HIS A 14 -12.41 0.77 -1.45
C HIS A 14 -13.64 0.26 -0.65
N THR A 15 -14.56 1.16 -0.28
CA THR A 15 -15.77 0.84 0.49
C THR A 15 -16.65 -0.16 -0.25
N LEU A 16 -16.96 -1.27 0.42
CA LEU A 16 -18.02 -2.19 0.01
C LEU A 16 -19.33 -1.75 0.69
N LEU A 17 -20.31 -1.36 -0.11
CA LEU A 17 -21.69 -1.20 0.33
C LEU A 17 -22.50 -2.40 -0.19
N PHE A 18 -23.28 -3.04 0.67
CA PHE A 18 -24.08 -4.21 0.34
C PHE A 18 -25.18 -4.40 1.39
N THR A 19 -26.42 -4.70 0.97
CA THR A 19 -27.52 -4.95 1.89
C THR A 19 -27.72 -6.45 2.11
N GLY A 20 -27.58 -6.86 3.36
CA GLY A 20 -27.59 -8.27 3.78
C GLY A 20 -26.23 -8.97 3.65
N ASP A 21 -26.26 -10.30 3.60
CA ASP A 21 -25.06 -11.13 3.56
C ASP A 21 -24.40 -11.12 2.18
N THR A 22 -23.10 -10.93 2.14
CA THR A 22 -22.33 -10.94 0.89
C THR A 22 -22.07 -12.37 0.41
N PRO A 23 -22.08 -12.63 -0.92
CA PRO A 23 -21.85 -13.98 -1.45
C PRO A 23 -20.48 -14.59 -1.14
N ASP A 24 -19.49 -13.74 -0.84
CA ASP A 24 -18.09 -14.13 -0.64
C ASP A 24 -17.59 -13.93 0.80
N GLY A 25 -18.50 -13.63 1.73
CA GLY A 25 -18.20 -13.43 3.13
C GLY A 25 -17.49 -12.11 3.46
N SER A 26 -17.33 -11.19 2.50
CA SER A 26 -16.81 -9.84 2.77
C SER A 26 -17.73 -9.06 3.70
N THR A 27 -17.17 -8.27 4.61
CA THR A 27 -17.97 -7.42 5.50
C THR A 27 -18.29 -6.08 4.83
N PRO A 28 -19.56 -5.76 4.54
CA PRO A 28 -19.94 -4.44 4.05
C PRO A 28 -19.82 -3.38 5.15
N VAL A 29 -19.53 -2.14 4.75
CA VAL A 29 -19.45 -0.98 5.66
C VAL A 29 -20.83 -0.36 5.90
N GLY A 30 -21.78 -0.62 5.01
CA GLY A 30 -23.16 -0.16 5.11
C GLY A 30 -24.00 -0.67 3.94
N ASP A 31 -25.26 -0.27 3.92
CA ASP A 31 -26.24 -0.67 2.91
C ASP A 31 -25.93 -0.11 1.53
N TYR A 32 -26.41 -0.83 0.50
CA TYR A 32 -26.36 -0.38 -0.89
C TYR A 32 -27.77 -0.09 -1.43
N PRO A 33 -28.07 1.15 -1.83
CA PRO A 33 -27.29 2.36 -1.58
C PRO A 33 -27.33 2.77 -0.11
N THR A 34 -26.33 3.52 0.34
CA THR A 34 -26.42 4.26 1.60
C THR A 34 -27.21 5.53 1.36
N VAL A 35 -28.26 5.78 2.13
CA VAL A 35 -29.15 6.94 1.94
C VAL A 35 -28.75 8.07 2.88
N VAL A 36 -28.42 9.24 2.33
CA VAL A 36 -28.13 10.46 3.08
C VAL A 36 -29.28 11.45 2.90
N THR A 37 -29.96 11.80 3.99
CA THR A 37 -31.07 12.76 3.96
C THR A 37 -30.56 14.17 4.29
N GLN A 38 -30.73 15.11 3.36
CA GLN A 38 -30.43 16.53 3.55
C GLN A 38 -31.47 17.20 4.48
N ALA A 39 -31.12 18.36 5.03
CA ALA A 39 -32.01 19.11 5.93
C ALA A 39 -33.35 19.53 5.30
N ASN A 40 -33.42 19.64 3.98
CA ASN A 40 -34.64 19.92 3.21
C ASN A 40 -35.47 18.65 2.90
N GLY A 41 -35.09 17.48 3.43
CA GLY A 41 -35.74 16.19 3.18
C GLY A 41 -35.31 15.49 1.89
N HIS A 42 -34.46 16.11 1.06
CA HIS A 42 -33.95 15.48 -0.16
C HIS A 42 -33.03 14.31 0.18
N ARG A 43 -33.25 13.15 -0.44
CA ARG A 43 -32.45 11.93 -0.24
C ARG A 43 -31.39 11.81 -1.33
N ILE A 44 -30.14 11.66 -0.93
CA ILE A 44 -29.01 11.36 -1.81
C ILE A 44 -28.64 9.89 -1.64
N LEU A 45 -28.58 9.16 -2.74
CA LEU A 45 -28.09 7.78 -2.75
C LEU A 45 -26.57 7.77 -2.90
N VAL A 46 -25.87 7.04 -2.03
CA VAL A 46 -24.41 6.85 -2.14
C VAL A 46 -24.14 5.38 -2.47
N VAL A 47 -23.41 5.14 -3.55
CA VAL A 47 -23.05 3.79 -4.00
C VAL A 47 -21.55 3.65 -4.17
N GLN A 48 -21.02 2.48 -3.78
CA GLN A 48 -19.63 2.10 -4.03
C GLN A 48 -19.52 0.57 -4.03
N ALA A 49 -18.72 0.01 -4.94
CA ALA A 49 -18.64 -1.42 -5.20
C ALA A 49 -17.23 -1.98 -4.90
N SER A 50 -16.70 -1.67 -3.71
CA SER A 50 -15.38 -2.14 -3.27
C SER A 50 -14.25 -1.71 -4.22
N CYS A 51 -13.37 -2.65 -4.62
CA CYS A 51 -12.19 -2.45 -5.45
C CYS A 51 -11.85 -3.72 -6.26
N TYR A 52 -10.84 -3.62 -7.13
CA TYR A 52 -10.28 -4.73 -7.93
C TYR A 52 -11.27 -5.45 -8.85
N THR A 53 -12.39 -4.80 -9.18
CA THR A 53 -13.47 -5.43 -9.97
C THR A 53 -13.97 -6.72 -9.31
N ARG A 54 -13.87 -6.81 -7.98
CA ARG A 54 -14.44 -7.93 -7.22
C ARG A 54 -15.97 -7.91 -7.26
N TYR A 55 -16.52 -6.71 -7.31
CA TYR A 55 -17.95 -6.45 -7.46
C TYR A 55 -18.18 -5.48 -8.63
N LEU A 56 -19.26 -5.69 -9.38
CA LEU A 56 -19.80 -4.73 -10.34
C LEU A 56 -20.97 -3.99 -9.69
N GLY A 57 -20.86 -2.67 -9.49
CA GLY A 57 -21.97 -1.88 -8.97
C GLY A 57 -23.18 -1.94 -9.91
N ASN A 58 -24.37 -2.19 -9.37
CA ASN A 58 -25.61 -2.28 -10.13
C ASN A 58 -26.73 -1.63 -9.34
N ILE A 59 -27.20 -0.47 -9.81
CA ILE A 59 -28.32 0.26 -9.25
C ILE A 59 -29.25 0.71 -10.37
N LYS A 60 -30.55 0.53 -10.16
CA LYS A 60 -31.60 1.02 -11.03
C LYS A 60 -32.40 2.07 -10.27
N LEU A 61 -32.58 3.22 -10.91
CA LEU A 61 -33.26 4.38 -10.35
C LEU A 61 -34.55 4.64 -11.12
N TYR A 62 -35.62 4.95 -10.38
CA TYR A 62 -36.91 5.32 -10.93
C TYR A 62 -37.18 6.78 -10.59
N PHE A 63 -37.26 7.61 -11.62
CA PHE A 63 -37.48 9.04 -11.51
C PHE A 63 -38.95 9.37 -11.82
N ASN A 64 -39.50 10.32 -11.09
CA ASN A 64 -40.80 10.92 -11.43
C ASN A 64 -40.64 12.01 -12.53
N ASP A 65 -41.75 12.57 -12.98
CA ASP A 65 -41.79 13.61 -14.03
C ASP A 65 -41.06 14.91 -13.65
N GLN A 66 -40.74 15.09 -12.38
CA GLN A 66 -39.96 16.23 -11.86
C GLN A 66 -38.46 15.93 -11.80
N GLY A 67 -38.02 14.77 -12.28
CA GLY A 67 -36.62 14.33 -12.23
C GLY A 67 -36.15 13.93 -10.83
N LYS A 68 -37.06 13.57 -9.92
CA LYS A 68 -36.72 13.13 -8.55
C LYS A 68 -36.81 11.63 -8.39
N ILE A 69 -35.85 11.05 -7.67
CA ILE A 69 -35.81 9.62 -7.37
C ILE A 69 -36.97 9.27 -6.43
N GLU A 70 -37.93 8.51 -6.96
CA GLU A 70 -39.06 7.98 -6.21
C GLU A 70 -38.72 6.63 -5.58
N HIS A 71 -38.06 5.77 -6.36
CA HIS A 71 -37.72 4.40 -5.98
C HIS A 71 -36.35 3.99 -6.55
N TRP A 72 -35.70 3.03 -5.91
CA TRP A 72 -34.45 2.42 -6.36
C TRP A 72 -34.40 0.94 -5.98
N GLU A 73 -33.68 0.18 -6.78
CA GLU A 73 -33.36 -1.22 -6.50
C GLU A 73 -31.98 -1.56 -7.04
N GLY A 74 -31.35 -2.60 -6.50
CA GLY A 74 -30.05 -3.08 -6.97
C GLY A 74 -29.12 -3.45 -5.83
N GLN A 75 -28.00 -4.05 -6.20
CA GLN A 75 -26.96 -4.54 -5.30
C GLN A 75 -25.69 -4.80 -6.12
N PRO A 76 -24.48 -4.62 -5.59
CA PRO A 76 -23.28 -4.99 -6.33
C PRO A 76 -23.28 -6.49 -6.66
N ILE A 77 -22.91 -6.81 -7.90
CA ILE A 77 -22.84 -8.18 -8.40
C ILE A 77 -21.44 -8.71 -8.10
N TYR A 78 -21.34 -9.75 -7.28
CA TYR A 78 -20.06 -10.42 -7.04
C TYR A 78 -19.57 -11.12 -8.31
N LEU A 79 -18.39 -10.73 -8.80
CA LEU A 79 -17.80 -11.29 -10.02
C LEU A 79 -16.98 -12.55 -9.70
N GLY A 80 -17.67 -13.57 -9.17
CA GLY A 80 -17.11 -14.87 -8.82
C GLY A 80 -16.94 -15.82 -10.00
N THR A 81 -16.54 -17.06 -9.70
CA THR A 81 -16.28 -18.11 -10.72
C THR A 81 -17.55 -18.61 -11.42
N SER A 82 -18.74 -18.28 -10.92
CA SER A 82 -20.02 -18.58 -11.56
C SER A 82 -20.29 -17.74 -12.81
N ILE A 83 -19.60 -16.61 -12.98
CA ILE A 83 -19.76 -15.75 -14.16
C ILE A 83 -18.85 -16.25 -15.28
N VAL A 84 -19.47 -16.68 -16.37
CA VAL A 84 -18.76 -17.13 -17.57
C VAL A 84 -18.09 -15.93 -18.25
N LYS A 85 -16.80 -16.05 -18.52
CA LYS A 85 -16.05 -15.03 -19.25
C LYS A 85 -16.49 -14.99 -20.71
N ASP A 86 -16.63 -13.79 -21.25
CA ASP A 86 -16.99 -13.59 -22.66
C ASP A 86 -15.89 -14.16 -23.58
N PRO A 87 -16.20 -15.14 -24.46
CA PRO A 87 -15.21 -15.79 -25.32
C PRO A 87 -14.49 -14.83 -26.26
N ARG A 88 -15.16 -13.77 -26.74
CA ARG A 88 -14.56 -12.76 -27.61
C ARG A 88 -13.53 -11.93 -26.85
N ILE A 89 -13.80 -11.58 -25.59
CA ILE A 89 -12.82 -10.87 -24.76
C ILE A 89 -11.63 -11.79 -24.44
N GLU A 90 -11.87 -13.07 -24.13
CA GLU A 90 -10.80 -14.04 -23.91
C GLU A 90 -9.88 -14.18 -25.13
N GLU A 91 -10.45 -14.25 -26.35
CA GLU A 91 -9.69 -14.29 -27.59
C GLU A 91 -8.84 -13.03 -27.79
N LEU A 92 -9.39 -11.84 -27.51
CA LEU A 92 -8.65 -10.58 -27.59
C LEU A 92 -7.51 -10.47 -26.56
N LEU A 93 -7.59 -11.19 -25.45
CA LEU A 93 -6.55 -11.21 -24.42
C LEU A 93 -5.39 -12.17 -24.73
N ASN A 94 -5.59 -13.18 -25.58
CA ASN A 94 -4.57 -14.21 -25.85
C ASN A 94 -3.22 -13.64 -26.35
N PRO A 95 -3.17 -12.70 -27.32
CA PRO A 95 -1.90 -12.14 -27.76
C PRO A 95 -1.14 -11.43 -26.63
N TRP A 96 -1.86 -10.77 -25.71
CA TRP A 96 -1.25 -10.12 -24.55
C TRP A 96 -0.74 -11.13 -23.54
N ARG A 97 -1.45 -12.24 -23.35
CA ARG A 97 -1.02 -13.34 -22.47
C ARG A 97 0.28 -13.97 -22.97
N ASP A 98 0.40 -14.18 -24.28
CA ASP A 98 1.61 -14.76 -24.87
C ASP A 98 2.85 -13.87 -24.65
N ILE A 99 2.67 -12.55 -24.68
CA ILE A 99 3.74 -11.58 -24.40
C ILE A 99 4.03 -11.49 -22.89
N LEU A 100 2.99 -11.42 -22.06
CA LEU A 100 3.13 -11.10 -20.64
C LEU A 100 3.49 -12.31 -19.79
N TYR A 101 2.97 -13.51 -20.07
CA TYR A 101 3.19 -14.68 -19.22
C TYR A 101 4.65 -15.08 -19.05
N PRO A 102 5.52 -15.05 -20.08
CA PRO A 102 6.94 -15.31 -19.89
C PRO A 102 7.60 -14.34 -18.89
N ILE A 103 7.17 -13.07 -18.89
CA ILE A 103 7.70 -12.02 -18.01
C ILE A 103 7.08 -12.13 -16.61
N SER A 104 5.75 -12.20 -16.55
CA SER A 104 4.97 -12.13 -15.31
C SER A 104 5.15 -13.39 -14.46
N ARG A 105 5.36 -14.56 -15.08
CA ARG A 105 5.54 -15.85 -14.39
C ARG A 105 6.99 -16.21 -14.12
N GLU A 106 7.95 -15.35 -14.49
CA GLU A 106 9.34 -15.54 -14.07
C GLU A 106 9.39 -15.65 -12.55
N VAL A 107 9.96 -16.75 -12.04
CA VAL A 107 10.16 -16.96 -10.60
C VAL A 107 11.46 -16.24 -10.21
N LEU A 108 11.32 -15.21 -9.39
CA LEU A 108 12.43 -14.39 -8.89
C LEU A 108 13.12 -15.03 -7.69
N GLY A 109 12.36 -15.83 -6.93
CA GLY A 109 12.81 -16.52 -5.74
C GLY A 109 11.64 -17.14 -4.97
N ARG A 110 11.82 -17.37 -3.67
CA ARG A 110 10.85 -18.04 -2.80
C ARG A 110 10.74 -17.31 -1.46
N SER A 111 9.52 -17.06 -0.99
CA SER A 111 9.26 -16.63 0.39
C SER A 111 8.91 -17.83 1.26
N LEU A 112 9.50 -17.93 2.46
CA LEU A 112 9.19 -18.95 3.46
C LEU A 112 8.00 -18.57 4.35
N ALA A 113 7.67 -17.28 4.42
CA ALA A 113 6.57 -16.74 5.22
C ALA A 113 5.62 -15.91 4.35
N LEU A 114 4.44 -15.63 4.89
CA LEU A 114 3.51 -14.68 4.27
C LEU A 114 4.12 -13.28 4.44
N LEU A 115 4.41 -12.59 3.34
CA LEU A 115 4.74 -11.17 3.38
C LEU A 115 3.42 -10.40 3.46
N ASN A 116 3.02 -10.09 4.68
CA ASN A 116 1.72 -9.56 5.02
C ASN A 116 1.68 -8.04 4.89
N ARG A 117 0.61 -7.53 4.26
CA ARG A 117 0.33 -6.10 4.10
C ARG A 117 -0.68 -5.58 5.14
N SER A 118 -1.48 -6.45 5.74
CA SER A 118 -2.69 -6.07 6.49
C SER A 118 -2.40 -5.19 7.71
N TRP A 119 -1.21 -5.32 8.31
CA TRP A 119 -0.82 -4.57 9.50
C TRP A 119 -0.08 -3.26 9.20
N CYS A 120 0.27 -2.97 7.95
CA CYS A 120 1.14 -1.83 7.61
C CYS A 120 0.55 -0.46 8.01
N PHE A 121 -0.77 -0.37 8.23
CA PHE A 121 -1.46 0.87 8.62
C PHE A 121 -1.65 0.98 10.15
N ARG A 122 -1.26 -0.05 10.90
CA ARG A 122 -1.57 -0.24 12.32
C ARG A 122 -0.35 -0.51 13.18
N GLY A 123 0.80 -0.75 12.55
CA GLY A 123 2.05 -1.11 13.19
C GLY A 123 3.04 -1.63 12.15
N GLU A 124 4.03 -2.39 12.58
CA GLU A 124 4.98 -3.04 11.69
C GLU A 124 4.31 -4.10 10.81
N CYS A 125 4.67 -4.14 9.53
CA CYS A 125 4.35 -5.24 8.65
C CYS A 125 5.62 -5.75 7.96
N ASN A 126 5.77 -7.07 7.93
CA ASN A 126 6.96 -7.69 7.36
C ASN A 126 7.14 -7.43 5.85
N LEU A 127 6.06 -7.17 5.09
CA LEU A 127 6.18 -6.76 3.69
C LEU A 127 6.87 -5.38 3.55
N GLY A 128 6.51 -4.41 4.41
CA GLY A 128 7.11 -3.08 4.42
C GLY A 128 8.57 -3.13 4.86
N SER A 129 8.84 -3.83 5.97
CA SER A 129 10.20 -4.10 6.47
C SER A 129 11.07 -4.74 5.39
N TRP A 130 10.56 -5.77 4.70
CA TRP A 130 11.27 -6.48 3.65
C TRP A 130 11.60 -5.60 2.43
N VAL A 131 10.66 -4.77 1.96
CA VAL A 131 10.91 -3.84 0.85
C VAL A 131 12.02 -2.86 1.24
N CYS A 132 11.98 -2.34 2.46
CA CYS A 132 13.03 -1.45 2.94
C CYS A 132 14.40 -2.14 3.08
N ASP A 133 14.43 -3.39 3.52
CA ASP A 133 15.67 -4.17 3.57
C ASP A 133 16.27 -4.38 2.18
N ALA A 134 15.43 -4.62 1.16
CA ALA A 134 15.88 -4.71 -0.23
C ALA A 134 16.51 -3.40 -0.73
N PHE A 135 15.95 -2.25 -0.34
CA PHE A 135 16.51 -0.95 -0.69
C PHE A 135 17.83 -0.67 0.05
N LEU A 136 17.92 -0.95 1.34
CA LEU A 136 19.14 -0.77 2.14
C LEU A 136 20.26 -1.71 1.67
N GLU A 137 19.92 -2.93 1.26
CA GLU A 137 20.85 -3.89 0.70
C GLU A 137 21.49 -3.39 -0.60
N GLN A 138 20.71 -2.74 -1.48
CA GLN A 138 21.21 -2.13 -2.72
C GLN A 138 22.30 -1.07 -2.45
N MET A 139 22.28 -0.47 -1.26
CA MET A 139 23.21 0.59 -0.84
C MET A 139 24.56 0.06 -0.34
N LEU A 140 24.69 -1.24 -0.04
CA LEU A 140 25.94 -1.84 0.41
C LEU A 140 27.08 -1.65 -0.61
N GLU A 141 26.78 -1.73 -1.91
CA GLU A 141 27.77 -1.53 -2.98
C GLU A 141 28.32 -0.10 -3.04
N ARG A 142 27.62 0.85 -2.41
CA ARG A 142 27.99 2.27 -2.34
C ARG A 142 28.64 2.64 -1.00
N ALA A 143 28.78 1.69 -0.07
CA ALA A 143 29.41 1.93 1.22
C ALA A 143 30.80 2.55 1.05
N ASN A 144 31.11 3.56 1.86
CA ASN A 144 32.35 4.31 1.73
C ASN A 144 32.93 4.73 3.10
N GLY A 145 34.24 4.99 3.11
CA GLY A 145 34.94 5.42 4.31
C GLY A 145 34.82 4.39 5.44
N THR A 146 34.37 4.86 6.61
CA THR A 146 34.12 4.03 7.80
C THR A 146 32.67 3.55 7.91
N ASN A 147 31.80 3.96 6.98
CA ASN A 147 30.40 3.56 6.99
C ASN A 147 30.28 2.16 6.37
N TRP A 148 29.60 1.25 7.08
CA TRP A 148 29.41 -0.11 6.61
C TRP A 148 28.30 -0.20 5.54
N ASN A 149 27.49 0.84 5.38
CA ASN A 149 26.51 1.03 4.29
C ASN A 149 26.50 2.49 3.83
N TYR A 150 26.06 2.75 2.60
CA TYR A 150 25.80 4.10 2.11
C TYR A 150 24.49 4.66 2.68
N ALA A 151 23.53 3.81 3.07
CA ALA A 151 22.32 4.24 3.74
C ALA A 151 22.00 3.42 4.98
N HIS A 152 21.40 4.06 5.98
CA HIS A 152 21.16 3.44 7.29
C HIS A 152 19.66 3.28 7.62
N LEU A 153 18.79 4.11 7.04
CA LEU A 153 17.36 4.12 7.30
C LEU A 153 16.56 4.07 6.00
N CYS A 154 15.50 3.29 5.98
CA CYS A 154 14.51 3.34 4.90
C CYS A 154 13.15 3.67 5.47
N LEU A 155 12.41 4.53 4.78
CA LEU A 155 11.02 4.86 5.09
C LEU A 155 10.16 4.60 3.86
N ILE A 156 9.13 3.77 4.01
CA ILE A 156 8.12 3.55 2.98
C ILE A 156 6.74 3.73 3.58
N ASN A 157 5.90 4.52 2.92
CA ASN A 157 4.51 4.65 3.37
C ASN A 157 3.76 3.34 3.16
N ALA A 158 2.88 2.99 4.10
CA ALA A 158 2.04 1.80 4.03
C ALA A 158 1.18 1.74 2.75
N GLY A 159 0.86 2.90 2.17
CA GLY A 159 0.16 3.02 0.90
C GLY A 159 0.96 2.51 -0.32
N GLY A 160 2.29 2.49 -0.24
CA GLY A 160 3.18 2.02 -1.30
C GLY A 160 3.17 0.50 -1.49
N VAL A 161 2.82 -0.26 -0.44
CA VAL A 161 2.64 -1.71 -0.51
C VAL A 161 1.14 -2.09 -0.57
N ARG A 162 0.76 -2.88 -1.57
CA ARG A 162 -0.64 -2.99 -2.01
C ARG A 162 -1.30 -4.31 -1.66
N VAL A 163 -0.65 -5.42 -1.98
CA VAL A 163 -1.18 -6.77 -1.73
C VAL A 163 -0.12 -7.63 -1.04
N PRO A 164 -0.53 -8.60 -0.19
CA PRO A 164 0.41 -9.54 0.40
C PRO A 164 1.00 -10.48 -0.65
N ILE A 165 2.18 -11.02 -0.37
CA ILE A 165 2.81 -12.09 -1.16
C ILE A 165 2.75 -13.38 -0.34
N ASN A 166 2.05 -14.38 -0.87
CA ASN A 166 1.92 -15.68 -0.22
C ASN A 166 3.25 -16.43 -0.15
N PRO A 167 3.43 -17.33 0.83
CA PRO A 167 4.58 -18.22 0.87
C PRO A 167 4.69 -19.06 -0.42
N GLY A 168 5.92 -19.41 -0.79
CA GLY A 168 6.22 -20.16 -2.01
C GLY A 168 6.93 -19.30 -3.05
N ASN A 169 6.81 -19.69 -4.33
CA ASN A 169 7.48 -19.00 -5.42
C ASN A 169 6.94 -17.57 -5.55
N VAL A 170 7.84 -16.61 -5.58
CA VAL A 170 7.54 -15.21 -5.81
C VAL A 170 7.85 -14.90 -7.26
N THR A 171 6.82 -14.57 -8.02
CA THR A 171 6.96 -14.22 -9.44
C THR A 171 7.07 -12.71 -9.64
N THR A 172 7.47 -12.29 -10.84
CA THR A 172 7.39 -10.89 -11.28
C THR A 172 5.98 -10.32 -11.11
N GLU A 173 4.94 -11.07 -11.45
CA GLU A 173 3.54 -10.67 -11.25
C GLU A 173 3.21 -10.43 -9.78
N ALA A 174 3.58 -11.36 -8.88
CA ALA A 174 3.31 -11.22 -7.45
C ALA A 174 4.00 -9.97 -6.87
N LEU A 175 5.24 -9.72 -7.29
CA LEU A 175 5.98 -8.54 -6.86
C LEU A 175 5.37 -7.24 -7.41
N LEU A 176 5.08 -7.19 -8.71
CA LEU A 176 4.47 -6.01 -9.33
C LEU A 176 3.09 -5.72 -8.73
N MET A 177 2.28 -6.73 -8.40
CA MET A 177 1.03 -6.51 -7.69
C MET A 177 1.26 -5.92 -6.27
N ALA A 178 2.33 -6.35 -5.58
CA ALA A 178 2.66 -5.87 -4.25
C ALA A 178 3.17 -4.43 -4.23
N ILE A 179 3.97 -4.01 -5.22
CA ILE A 179 4.55 -2.66 -5.37
C ILE A 179 4.38 -2.13 -6.81
N PRO A 180 3.16 -1.73 -7.23
CA PRO A 180 2.79 -1.54 -8.63
C PRO A 180 3.06 -0.15 -9.21
N PHE A 181 3.63 0.78 -8.45
CA PHE A 181 3.64 2.18 -8.85
C PHE A 181 4.88 2.61 -9.65
N GLU A 182 5.84 1.70 -9.84
CA GLU A 182 7.10 1.99 -10.55
C GLU A 182 7.80 3.24 -10.02
N ASN A 183 7.76 3.44 -8.70
CA ASN A 183 8.32 4.64 -8.09
C ASN A 183 9.83 4.58 -8.10
N THR A 184 10.50 5.73 -8.30
CA THR A 184 11.95 5.82 -8.18
C THR A 184 12.36 5.88 -6.71
N VAL A 185 13.37 5.09 -6.34
CA VAL A 185 13.89 5.07 -4.96
C VAL A 185 14.89 6.22 -4.79
N GLN A 186 14.60 7.14 -3.86
CA GLN A 186 15.44 8.32 -3.60
C GLN A 186 16.26 8.12 -2.35
N VAL A 187 17.55 8.44 -2.39
CA VAL A 187 18.48 8.39 -1.25
C VAL A 187 19.04 9.78 -1.04
N TYR A 188 18.95 10.30 0.17
CA TYR A 188 19.40 11.66 0.49
C TYR A 188 19.77 11.79 1.95
N ASP A 189 20.64 12.76 2.24
CA ASP A 189 20.98 13.17 3.59
C ASP A 189 19.80 13.93 4.20
N LEU A 190 19.43 13.57 5.43
CA LEU A 190 18.41 14.23 6.21
C LEU A 190 18.83 14.33 7.68
N LYS A 191 18.60 15.50 8.27
CA LYS A 191 18.79 15.73 9.70
C LYS A 191 17.77 14.94 10.52
N GLY A 192 18.17 14.54 11.72
CA GLY A 192 17.32 13.74 12.60
C GLY A 192 16.00 14.40 12.99
N GLU A 193 15.99 15.73 13.12
CA GLU A 193 14.78 16.50 13.40
C GLU A 193 13.67 16.26 12.37
N HIS A 194 14.01 16.21 11.08
CA HIS A 194 13.04 15.97 10.02
C HIS A 194 12.62 14.49 9.90
N ILE A 195 13.45 13.55 10.37
CA ILE A 195 13.01 12.15 10.53
C ILE A 195 11.94 12.07 11.60
N LEU A 196 12.18 12.72 12.76
CA LEU A 196 11.23 12.74 13.87
C LEU A 196 9.91 13.40 13.43
N GLU A 197 9.96 14.53 12.73
CA GLU A 197 8.76 15.15 12.14
C GLU A 197 7.98 14.20 11.21
N ALA A 198 8.68 13.43 10.38
CA ALA A 198 8.03 12.46 9.50
C ALA A 198 7.38 11.30 10.27
N LEU A 199 8.04 10.80 11.34
CA LEU A 199 7.50 9.77 12.21
C LEU A 199 6.29 10.29 13.03
N GLU A 200 6.34 11.52 13.52
CA GLU A 200 5.20 12.17 14.18
C GLU A 200 4.04 12.35 13.21
N PHE A 201 4.28 12.85 12.00
CA PHE A 201 3.27 13.00 10.96
C PHE A 201 2.60 11.67 10.60
N SER A 202 3.38 10.59 10.55
CA SER A 202 2.92 9.23 10.30
C SER A 202 1.87 8.78 11.33
N LEU A 203 1.96 9.27 12.57
CA LEU A 203 1.08 8.90 13.68
C LEU A 203 0.01 9.95 14.00
N ALA A 204 0.17 11.19 13.52
CA ALA A 204 -0.70 12.34 13.77
C ALA A 204 -2.05 12.25 13.03
N VAL A 205 -2.90 11.31 13.47
CA VAL A 205 -4.26 11.11 12.95
C VAL A 205 -5.26 10.97 14.09
N ASN A 206 -6.49 11.44 13.86
CA ASN A 206 -7.56 11.30 14.84
C ASN A 206 -7.94 9.82 15.01
N GLN A 207 -7.75 9.31 16.23
CA GLN A 207 -8.14 7.95 16.59
C GLN A 207 -9.55 7.96 17.17
N ASN A 208 -10.47 7.20 16.57
CA ASN A 208 -11.85 7.08 17.06
C ASN A 208 -12.02 5.94 18.07
N ASN A 209 -11.03 5.06 18.22
CA ASN A 209 -11.05 3.93 19.15
C ASN A 209 -9.74 3.89 19.95
N PRO A 210 -9.78 4.02 21.29
CA PRO A 210 -8.57 4.02 22.12
C PRO A 210 -7.82 2.68 22.13
N THR A 211 -8.45 1.59 21.68
CA THR A 211 -7.85 0.24 21.65
C THR A 211 -7.36 -0.20 20.27
N SER A 212 -7.47 0.67 19.26
CA SER A 212 -7.09 0.34 17.89
C SER A 212 -6.50 1.55 17.20
N PHE A 213 -5.21 1.48 16.89
CA PHE A 213 -4.53 2.44 16.04
C PHE A 213 -4.75 2.13 14.55
N TYR A 214 -4.98 3.18 13.76
CA TYR A 214 -4.91 3.16 12.30
C TYR A 214 -4.41 4.51 11.79
N SER A 215 -3.46 4.50 10.85
CA SER A 215 -3.01 5.69 10.12
C SER A 215 -2.83 5.37 8.64
N SER A 216 -3.50 6.14 7.79
CA SER A 216 -3.26 6.16 6.33
C SER A 216 -1.87 6.67 5.96
N ARG A 217 -1.17 7.28 6.94
CA ARG A 217 0.16 7.88 6.85
C ARG A 217 1.25 7.08 7.50
N MET A 218 0.92 5.89 7.96
CA MET A 218 1.87 5.01 8.60
C MET A 218 3.10 4.78 7.72
N LEU A 219 4.27 5.10 8.24
CA LEU A 219 5.56 4.75 7.66
C LEU A 219 5.99 3.39 8.20
N GLN A 220 6.32 2.48 7.28
CA GLN A 220 7.10 1.30 7.55
C GLN A 220 8.57 1.66 7.45
N LEU A 221 9.39 0.99 8.24
CA LEU A 221 10.81 1.29 8.28
C LEU A 221 11.65 0.03 8.07
N GLY A 222 12.76 0.22 7.39
CA GLY A 222 13.88 -0.69 7.50
C GLY A 222 15.03 0.03 8.11
N ASP A 223 15.74 -0.70 8.93
CA ASP A 223 16.88 -0.17 9.62
C ASP A 223 17.89 -1.29 9.73
N THR A 224 19.12 -0.85 9.70
CA THR A 224 20.29 -1.67 9.85
C THR A 224 20.93 -1.47 11.21
N LEU A 225 20.41 -0.53 12.01
CA LEU A 225 20.71 -0.34 13.42
C LEU A 225 20.08 -1.44 14.31
N PHE A 226 19.01 -2.12 13.85
CA PHE A 226 18.21 -2.97 14.73
C PHE A 226 18.45 -4.48 14.66
N ASP A 227 18.95 -5.07 13.56
CA ASP A 227 19.41 -6.47 13.68
C ASP A 227 20.31 -7.00 12.55
N LYS A 228 21.16 -7.96 12.95
CA LYS A 228 22.07 -8.85 12.18
C LYS A 228 23.52 -8.42 12.00
N LYS A 229 24.34 -8.40 13.08
CA LYS A 229 25.64 -9.13 13.14
C LYS A 229 26.05 -9.49 14.60
N PRO A 230 26.61 -10.69 14.86
CA PRO A 230 26.98 -11.16 16.22
C PRO A 230 28.17 -10.44 16.89
N ASN A 231 28.79 -9.45 16.25
CA ASN A 231 30.10 -8.90 16.66
C ASN A 231 30.22 -7.37 16.55
N MET A 232 29.12 -6.63 16.57
CA MET A 232 29.19 -5.16 16.71
C MET A 232 28.93 -4.76 18.15
N ALA A 233 29.85 -3.96 18.71
CA ALA A 233 29.81 -3.54 20.10
C ALA A 233 28.50 -2.79 20.41
N PRO A 234 27.94 -2.92 21.62
CA PRO A 234 26.68 -2.29 22.06
C PRO A 234 26.62 -0.75 21.99
N ASN A 235 27.71 -0.08 21.58
CA ASN A 235 27.90 1.35 21.71
C ASN A 235 27.86 2.12 20.38
N MET A 236 27.27 1.54 19.32
CA MET A 236 27.07 2.25 18.04
C MET A 236 25.62 2.67 17.78
N PHE A 237 24.78 2.67 18.83
CA PHE A 237 23.54 3.44 18.84
C PHE A 237 23.91 4.91 19.03
N SER A 238 24.31 5.58 17.95
CA SER A 238 24.29 7.04 17.97
C SER A 238 22.83 7.47 18.05
N PRO A 239 22.49 8.49 18.87
CA PRO A 239 21.26 9.26 18.67
C PRO A 239 21.12 9.60 17.18
N ILE A 240 19.90 9.86 16.69
CA ILE A 240 19.63 10.28 15.31
C ILE A 240 20.29 11.66 15.04
N GLU A 241 21.61 11.70 15.05
CA GLU A 241 22.43 12.89 15.01
C GLU A 241 23.26 12.84 13.73
N ASN A 242 22.76 13.65 12.81
CA ASN A 242 23.47 14.39 11.78
C ASN A 242 23.59 13.83 10.37
N LYS A 243 23.38 12.53 10.10
CA LYS A 243 23.12 12.05 8.72
C LYS A 243 22.34 10.75 8.71
N SER A 244 21.06 10.84 8.41
CA SER A 244 20.31 9.68 7.95
C SER A 244 20.20 9.73 6.44
N PHE A 245 20.53 8.62 5.80
CA PHE A 245 20.21 8.43 4.41
C PHE A 245 18.82 7.85 4.38
N THR A 246 17.83 8.64 3.95
CA THR A 246 16.46 8.16 3.88
C THR A 246 16.19 7.66 2.49
N ILE A 247 15.81 6.38 2.39
CA ILE A 247 15.16 5.88 1.19
C ILE A 247 13.70 6.28 1.23
N ASN A 248 13.25 7.07 0.23
CA ASN A 248 11.86 7.52 0.17
C ASN A 248 11.17 7.16 -1.15
N TYR A 249 9.90 6.79 -1.02
CA TYR A 249 9.02 6.27 -2.04
C TYR A 249 8.06 7.39 -2.49
N TYR A 250 8.40 8.15 -3.54
CA TYR A 250 7.57 9.26 -3.99
C TYR A 250 7.30 9.30 -5.49
N ASN A 251 6.01 9.43 -5.80
CA ASN A 251 5.53 10.14 -6.98
C ASN A 251 5.05 11.53 -6.51
N ASN A 252 5.59 12.59 -7.11
CA ASN A 252 5.30 13.97 -6.74
C ASN A 252 3.77 14.22 -6.68
N LYS A 253 3.27 14.69 -5.53
CA LYS A 253 2.03 15.47 -5.29
C LYS A 253 0.91 14.92 -4.38
N ASN A 254 0.92 13.66 -3.90
CA ASN A 254 -0.27 13.12 -3.20
C ASN A 254 -0.06 12.60 -1.77
N PHE A 255 1.12 12.80 -1.18
CA PHE A 255 1.36 12.46 0.22
C PHE A 255 2.21 13.55 0.88
N ASP A 256 1.56 14.50 1.55
CA ASP A 256 2.15 15.66 2.25
C ASP A 256 3.18 15.24 3.31
N ILE A 257 4.39 14.82 2.92
CA ILE A 257 5.54 14.73 3.82
C ILE A 257 6.58 15.73 3.30
N ASP A 258 6.14 16.98 3.16
CA ASP A 258 6.93 18.06 2.58
C ASP A 258 8.23 18.25 3.36
N MET A 259 8.23 18.01 4.68
CA MET A 259 9.43 18.07 5.52
C MET A 259 10.54 17.12 5.06
N LEU A 260 10.23 15.98 4.41
CA LEU A 260 11.26 15.13 3.80
C LEU A 260 11.77 15.71 2.48
N SER A 261 10.89 16.28 1.66
CA SER A 261 11.23 16.75 0.32
C SER A 261 11.90 18.12 0.29
N GLU A 262 11.58 18.99 1.25
CA GLU A 262 12.09 20.35 1.38
C GLU A 262 13.43 20.41 2.11
N ASN A 263 13.73 19.42 2.97
CA ASN A 263 14.94 19.41 3.80
C ASN A 263 15.99 18.36 3.39
N ARG A 264 15.80 17.71 2.24
CA ARG A 264 16.77 16.73 1.71
C ARG A 264 18.02 17.40 1.15
N GLU A 265 19.17 16.82 1.46
CA GLU A 265 20.46 17.21 0.89
C GLU A 265 21.08 16.03 0.12
N ASN A 266 21.98 16.31 -0.83
CA ASN A 266 22.74 15.27 -1.55
C ASN A 266 21.87 14.16 -2.20
N LEU A 267 20.74 14.56 -2.81
CA LEU A 267 19.79 13.64 -3.44
C LEU A 267 20.43 12.79 -4.55
N VAL A 268 20.30 11.48 -4.41
CA VAL A 268 20.61 10.46 -5.41
C VAL A 268 19.32 9.73 -5.75
N ILE A 269 19.02 9.60 -7.05
CA ILE A 269 17.89 8.82 -7.54
C ILE A 269 18.44 7.46 -8.02
N LEU A 270 17.88 6.38 -7.49
CA LEU A 270 18.18 5.01 -7.89
C LEU A 270 17.21 4.54 -8.99
N ASP A 271 17.17 3.23 -9.23
CA ASP A 271 16.21 2.61 -10.15
C ASP A 271 14.79 2.59 -9.55
N THR A 272 13.84 2.06 -10.32
CA THR A 272 12.47 1.83 -9.89
C THR A 272 12.42 0.77 -8.77
N ASP A 273 11.59 1.03 -7.78
CA ASP A 273 11.27 0.19 -6.61
C ASP A 273 11.24 -1.31 -6.93
N TYR A 274 10.39 -1.73 -7.86
CA TYR A 274 10.20 -3.14 -8.17
C TYR A 274 11.47 -3.79 -8.69
N LYS A 275 12.29 -3.09 -9.49
CA LYS A 275 13.55 -3.66 -10.01
C LYS A 275 14.56 -3.88 -8.90
N ILE A 276 14.67 -2.95 -7.95
CA ILE A 276 15.57 -3.11 -6.81
C ILE A 276 15.15 -4.34 -6.00
N VAL A 277 13.85 -4.51 -5.74
CA VAL A 277 13.33 -5.68 -5.03
C VAL A 277 13.47 -6.97 -5.87
N GLN A 278 13.29 -6.93 -7.19
CA GLN A 278 13.57 -8.07 -8.08
C GLN A 278 15.03 -8.51 -7.99
N ASN A 279 15.97 -7.56 -8.02
CA ASN A 279 17.40 -7.84 -7.92
C ASN A 279 17.74 -8.44 -6.56
N HIS A 280 17.17 -7.90 -5.48
CA HIS A 280 17.29 -8.46 -4.14
C HIS A 280 16.80 -9.92 -4.10
N MET A 281 15.62 -10.21 -4.66
CA MET A 281 15.07 -11.57 -4.74
C MET A 281 15.97 -12.53 -5.53
N ARG A 282 16.43 -12.11 -6.71
CA ARG A 282 17.31 -12.93 -7.55
C ARG A 282 18.66 -13.21 -6.88
N LYS A 283 19.19 -12.26 -6.09
CA LYS A 283 20.47 -12.38 -5.40
C LYS A 283 20.45 -13.46 -4.31
N TYR A 284 19.37 -13.54 -3.55
CA TYR A 284 19.29 -14.39 -2.35
C TYR A 284 18.45 -15.65 -2.54
N GLY A 285 17.53 -15.65 -3.51
CA GLY A 285 16.76 -16.80 -3.94
C GLY A 285 15.66 -17.22 -2.95
N THR A 286 15.98 -17.44 -1.67
CA THR A 286 15.01 -17.79 -0.62
C THR A 286 15.04 -16.78 0.51
N HIS A 287 13.87 -16.25 0.88
CA HIS A 287 13.73 -15.21 1.89
C HIS A 287 12.79 -15.63 3.01
N PHE A 288 13.12 -15.15 4.21
CA PHE A 288 12.25 -15.16 5.37
C PHE A 288 12.32 -13.77 6.00
N GLN A 289 11.17 -13.10 6.09
CA GLN A 289 11.01 -11.88 6.84
C GLN A 289 9.83 -12.05 7.78
N ASP A 290 10.06 -11.83 9.07
CA ASP A 290 9.03 -11.72 10.09
C ASP A 290 9.01 -10.29 10.64
N ILE A 291 8.06 -10.01 11.52
CA ILE A 291 8.04 -8.81 12.34
C ILE A 291 9.17 -8.94 13.37
N ASP A 292 10.10 -7.98 13.39
CA ASP A 292 11.28 -8.00 14.26
C ASP A 292 11.29 -6.87 15.32
N GLY A 293 10.21 -6.09 15.40
CA GLY A 293 10.00 -5.11 16.47
C GLY A 293 10.49 -3.71 16.13
N ARG A 294 10.75 -3.43 14.84
CA ARG A 294 11.05 -2.10 14.30
C ARG A 294 10.00 -1.05 14.67
N ILE A 295 8.73 -1.44 14.78
CA ILE A 295 7.63 -0.54 15.17
C ILE A 295 6.75 -1.21 16.23
N GLN A 296 6.61 -0.54 17.38
CA GLN A 296 5.73 -0.97 18.47
C GLN A 296 4.71 0.12 18.77
N ILE A 297 3.43 -0.25 18.79
CA ILE A 297 2.33 0.61 19.26
C ILE A 297 2.02 0.24 20.70
N VAL A 298 2.20 1.19 21.61
CA VAL A 298 1.93 1.04 23.05
C VAL A 298 0.62 1.75 23.38
N TYR A 299 -0.32 1.05 24.01
CA TYR A 299 -1.61 1.57 24.47
C TYR A 299 -1.59 1.89 25.96
#